data_AF-A0A329HNY8-F1
#
_entry.id   AF-A0A329HNY8-F1
#
_cell.length_a   1.000
_cell.length_b   1.000
_cell.length_c   1.000
_cell.angle_alpha   90.00
_cell.angle_beta   90.00
_cell.angle_gamma   90.00
#
_symmetry.space_group_name_H-M   'P 1'
#
loop_
_entity.id
_entity.type
_entity.pdbx_description
1 polymer ?
#
loop_
_entity_poly.entity_id
_entity_poly.type
_entity_poly.pdbx_seq_one_letter_code
_entity_poly.pdbx_strand_id
1 'polypeptide(L)'
;MDKDAQYKTLMDKVLKGTRHLSQKGVITENLRFDEQQREFISASMARDACEEVIRTLDFHESCQRAGLDDGRRYWCFRQNGEIIGLTGYHYRLWDHSDIVWSAWFVAAPHAPAMTKLGMIYNNMYVCLTQTRFRTMYIELLGNGTDSNIYSIFKALGLQEVATFRHFHGKNKDMVVMKIDLDALREFSREEYGLNTLY
;
A
#
# COMPACT_ATOMS: atom_id res chain seq x y z
N MET A 1 -9.71 22.97 0.82
CA MET A 1 -8.24 22.95 0.91
C MET A 1 -7.75 23.06 -0.52
N ASP A 2 -6.81 23.95 -0.78
CA ASP A 2 -6.17 24.03 -2.10
C ASP A 2 -5.40 22.73 -2.41
N LYS A 3 -5.26 22.37 -3.68
CA LYS A 3 -4.62 21.11 -4.11
C LYS A 3 -3.17 21.03 -3.64
N ASP A 4 -2.42 22.12 -3.72
CA ASP A 4 -1.02 22.15 -3.30
C ASP A 4 -0.89 21.94 -1.79
N ALA A 5 -1.80 22.53 -1.00
CA ALA A 5 -1.85 22.28 0.44
C ALA A 5 -2.21 20.82 0.78
N GLN A 6 -3.08 20.18 -0.02
CA GLN A 6 -3.39 18.75 0.10
C GLN A 6 -2.17 17.88 -0.24
N TYR A 7 -1.52 18.13 -1.38
CA TYR A 7 -0.32 17.41 -1.79
C TYR A 7 0.83 17.59 -0.80
N LYS A 8 1.03 18.80 -0.28
CA LYS A 8 1.99 19.07 0.79
C LYS A 8 1.71 18.22 2.02
N THR A 9 0.46 18.20 2.48
CA THR A 9 0.04 17.42 3.64
C THR A 9 0.29 15.92 3.42
N LEU A 10 -0.09 15.39 2.26
CA LEU A 10 0.13 13.99 1.90
C LEU A 10 1.63 13.66 1.85
N MET A 11 2.44 14.47 1.16
CA MET A 11 3.89 14.25 1.05
C MET A 11 4.61 14.37 2.38
N ASP A 12 4.23 15.32 3.24
CA ASP A 12 4.77 15.41 4.60
C ASP A 12 4.52 14.13 5.39
N LYS A 13 3.34 13.50 5.24
CA LYS A 13 3.06 12.20 5.86
C LYS A 13 3.85 11.07 5.23
N VAL A 14 3.94 11.02 3.89
CA VAL A 14 4.70 10.00 3.18
C VAL A 14 6.17 10.04 3.61
N LEU A 15 6.81 11.20 3.52
CA LEU A 15 8.21 11.38 3.89
C LEU A 15 8.45 11.19 5.39
N LYS A 16 7.51 11.60 6.26
CA LYS A 16 7.59 11.30 7.70
C LYS A 16 7.51 9.80 7.97
N GLY A 17 6.62 9.09 7.28
CA GLY A 17 6.49 7.63 7.36
C GLY A 17 7.78 6.91 6.98
N THR A 18 8.31 7.21 5.78
CA THR A 18 9.56 6.62 5.29
C THR A 18 10.73 6.90 6.21
N ARG A 19 10.87 8.15 6.70
CA ARG A 19 11.92 8.50 7.68
C ARG A 19 11.75 7.78 9.01
N HIS A 20 10.51 7.66 9.50
CA HIS A 20 10.23 6.93 10.76
C HIS A 20 10.63 5.45 10.65
N LEU A 21 10.32 4.78 9.54
CA LEU A 21 10.76 3.40 9.31
C LEU A 21 12.28 3.28 9.39
N SER A 22 13.00 4.14 8.66
CA SER A 22 14.46 4.16 8.67
C SER A 22 15.05 4.43 10.06
N GLN A 23 14.54 5.43 10.79
CA GLN A 23 14.99 5.78 12.15
C GLN A 23 14.74 4.66 13.16
N LYS A 24 13.75 3.81 12.92
CA LYS A 24 13.43 2.65 13.75
C LYS A 24 14.19 1.39 13.35
N GLY A 25 15.13 1.49 12.42
CA GLY A 25 15.89 0.35 11.91
C GLY A 25 15.00 -0.68 11.21
N VAL A 26 13.87 -0.22 10.63
CA VAL A 26 13.03 -1.09 9.81
C VAL A 26 13.71 -1.28 8.46
N ILE A 27 13.95 -2.53 8.11
CA ILE A 27 14.52 -2.94 6.84
C ILE A 27 13.36 -3.33 5.91
N THR A 28 13.40 -2.85 4.67
CA THR A 28 12.46 -3.24 3.61
C THR A 28 13.19 -4.15 2.64
N GLU A 29 12.65 -5.33 2.40
CA GLU A 29 13.17 -6.31 1.44
C GLU A 29 12.05 -6.79 0.51
N ASN A 30 12.42 -7.35 -0.64
CA ASN A 30 11.44 -8.02 -1.49
C ASN A 30 10.82 -9.20 -0.75
N LEU A 31 9.52 -9.40 -0.93
CA LEU A 31 8.84 -10.58 -0.41
C LEU A 31 9.42 -11.85 -1.07
N ARG A 32 9.69 -12.89 -0.27
CA ARG A 32 10.38 -14.12 -0.69
C ARG A 32 9.48 -15.36 -0.65
N PHE A 33 8.31 -15.25 -0.03
CA PHE A 33 7.29 -16.29 0.09
C PHE A 33 7.75 -17.52 0.87
N ASP A 34 8.72 -17.34 1.77
CA ASP A 34 9.18 -18.38 2.68
C ASP A 34 8.15 -18.73 3.75
N GLU A 35 8.39 -19.86 4.45
CA GLU A 35 7.52 -20.36 5.52
C GLU A 35 7.27 -19.30 6.59
N GLN A 36 8.30 -18.53 6.97
CA GLN A 36 8.18 -17.47 7.97
C GLN A 36 7.19 -16.38 7.56
N GLN A 37 7.20 -15.95 6.30
CA GLN A 37 6.26 -14.95 5.79
C GLN A 37 4.83 -15.48 5.74
N ARG A 38 4.64 -16.77 5.42
CA ARG A 38 3.33 -17.44 5.40
C ARG A 38 2.74 -17.59 6.80
N GLU A 39 3.56 -17.98 7.77
CA GLU A 39 3.20 -18.02 9.18
C GLU A 39 2.81 -16.64 9.70
N PHE A 40 3.59 -15.60 9.36
CA PHE A 40 3.29 -14.22 9.75
C PHE A 40 1.92 -13.76 9.26
N ILE A 41 1.57 -14.03 8.00
CA ILE A 41 0.27 -13.70 7.41
C ILE A 41 -0.84 -14.43 8.17
N SER A 42 -0.66 -15.73 8.38
CA SER A 42 -1.64 -16.58 9.08
C SER A 42 -1.90 -16.14 10.51
N ALA A 43 -0.87 -15.64 11.20
CA ALA A 43 -0.96 -15.14 12.55
C ALA A 43 -1.51 -13.70 12.65
N SER A 44 -1.37 -12.88 11.60
CA SER A 44 -1.63 -11.44 11.65
C SER A 44 -2.88 -10.99 10.89
N MET A 45 -3.42 -11.82 9.98
CA MET A 45 -4.63 -11.52 9.21
C MET A 45 -5.86 -12.23 9.78
N ALA A 46 -7.05 -11.65 9.55
CA ALA A 46 -8.30 -12.38 9.77
C ALA A 46 -8.37 -13.61 8.86
N ARG A 47 -8.96 -14.70 9.35
CA ARG A 47 -8.91 -16.03 8.70
C ARG A 47 -9.43 -16.03 7.26
N ASP A 48 -10.56 -15.36 7.02
CA ASP A 48 -11.18 -15.22 5.70
C ASP A 48 -10.30 -14.47 4.71
N ALA A 49 -9.70 -13.36 5.14
CA ALA A 49 -8.75 -12.60 4.33
C ALA A 49 -7.42 -13.35 4.11
N CYS A 50 -7.01 -14.18 5.08
CA CYS A 50 -5.77 -14.94 5.02
C CYS A 50 -5.78 -15.97 3.89
N GLU A 51 -6.86 -16.74 3.71
CA GLU A 51 -6.91 -17.81 2.71
C GLU A 51 -6.73 -17.26 1.28
N GLU A 52 -7.39 -16.15 0.95
CA GLU A 52 -7.28 -15.50 -0.37
C GLU A 52 -5.91 -14.83 -0.59
N VAL A 53 -5.33 -14.24 0.47
CA VAL A 53 -3.97 -13.70 0.40
C VAL A 53 -2.95 -14.81 0.16
N ILE A 54 -3.03 -15.93 0.88
CA ILE A 54 -2.14 -17.07 0.68
C ILE A 54 -2.26 -17.63 -0.75
N ARG A 55 -3.48 -17.79 -1.29
CA ARG A 55 -3.67 -18.19 -2.69
C ARG A 55 -3.06 -17.22 -3.70
N THR A 56 -3.22 -15.91 -3.46
CA THR A 56 -2.63 -14.86 -4.31
C THR A 56 -1.10 -14.95 -4.28
N LEU A 57 -0.53 -15.24 -3.12
CA LEU A 57 0.90 -15.41 -2.93
C LEU A 57 1.44 -16.68 -3.60
N ASP A 58 0.72 -17.80 -3.51
CA ASP A 58 1.07 -19.05 -4.19
C ASP A 58 1.12 -18.88 -5.71
N PHE A 59 0.14 -18.18 -6.26
CA PHE A 59 0.11 -17.84 -7.67
C PHE A 59 1.30 -16.96 -8.06
N HIS A 60 1.55 -15.89 -7.29
CA HIS A 60 2.66 -14.98 -7.56
C HIS A 60 4.02 -15.70 -7.50
N GLU A 61 4.25 -16.55 -6.50
CA GLU A 61 5.47 -17.36 -6.38
C GLU A 61 5.64 -18.28 -7.59
N SER A 62 4.56 -18.91 -8.06
CA SER A 62 4.58 -19.77 -9.24
C SER A 62 4.94 -18.98 -10.51
N CYS A 63 4.42 -17.76 -10.67
CA CYS A 63 4.79 -16.86 -11.76
C CYS A 63 6.27 -16.47 -11.69
N GLN A 64 6.78 -16.08 -10.52
CA GLN A 64 8.20 -15.73 -10.34
C GLN A 64 9.13 -16.90 -10.71
N ARG A 65 8.81 -18.13 -10.25
CA ARG A 65 9.58 -19.34 -10.60
C ARG A 65 9.58 -19.65 -12.10
N ALA A 66 8.51 -19.28 -12.80
CA ALA A 66 8.38 -19.44 -14.24
C ALA A 66 8.95 -18.25 -15.05
N GLY A 67 9.48 -17.21 -14.38
CA GLY A 67 9.93 -15.99 -15.06
C GLY A 67 8.80 -15.14 -15.66
N LEU A 68 7.57 -15.31 -15.15
CA LEU A 68 6.39 -14.58 -15.60
C LEU A 68 6.12 -13.36 -14.70
N ASP A 69 5.84 -12.22 -15.34
CA ASP A 69 5.39 -11.03 -14.63
C ASP A 69 3.86 -11.08 -14.47
N ASP A 70 3.41 -11.27 -13.23
CA ASP A 70 2.00 -11.29 -12.86
C ASP A 70 1.47 -9.90 -12.43
N GLY A 71 2.31 -8.88 -12.55
CA GLY A 71 2.01 -7.50 -12.23
C GLY A 71 2.01 -7.15 -10.74
N ARG A 72 2.46 -8.04 -9.85
CA ARG A 72 2.51 -7.78 -8.40
C ARG A 72 3.91 -7.46 -7.93
N ARG A 73 4.03 -6.53 -6.99
CA ARG A 73 5.29 -6.20 -6.30
C ARG A 73 5.00 -6.06 -4.82
N TYR A 74 5.70 -6.85 -4.01
CA TYR A 74 5.49 -6.94 -2.57
C TYR A 74 6.80 -6.75 -1.80
N TRP A 75 6.67 -6.17 -0.62
CA TRP A 75 7.76 -5.96 0.32
C TRP A 75 7.46 -6.58 1.68
N CYS A 76 8.51 -7.08 2.30
CA CYS A 76 8.57 -7.48 3.69
C CYS A 76 9.31 -6.42 4.50
N PHE A 77 8.72 -6.02 5.61
CA PHE A 77 9.29 -5.07 6.56
C PHE A 77 9.75 -5.84 7.79
N ARG A 78 11.03 -5.69 8.14
CA ARG A 78 11.63 -6.34 9.30
C ARG A 78 12.17 -5.34 10.30
N GLN A 79 12.06 -5.65 11.58
CA GLN A 79 12.68 -4.91 12.66
C GLN A 79 13.32 -5.90 13.63
N ASN A 80 14.61 -5.72 13.94
CA ASN A 80 15.36 -6.64 14.81
C ASN A 80 15.30 -8.12 14.36
N GLY A 81 15.23 -8.37 13.05
CA GLY A 81 15.13 -9.71 12.46
C GLY A 81 13.71 -10.26 12.32
N GLU A 82 12.73 -9.68 13.01
CA GLU A 82 11.33 -10.12 12.99
C GLU A 82 10.55 -9.44 11.87
N ILE A 83 9.60 -10.17 11.26
CA ILE A 83 8.65 -9.59 10.30
C ILE A 83 7.64 -8.74 11.08
N ILE A 84 7.52 -7.47 10.70
CA ILE A 84 6.58 -6.52 11.31
C ILE A 84 5.46 -6.08 10.37
N GLY A 85 5.58 -6.39 9.08
CA GLY A 85 4.51 -6.15 8.12
C GLY A 85 4.89 -6.51 6.70
N LEU A 86 3.85 -6.64 5.88
CA LEU A 86 3.94 -6.93 4.46
C LEU A 86 2.94 -6.03 3.72
N THR A 87 3.35 -5.50 2.58
CA THR A 87 2.45 -4.78 1.68
C THR A 87 3.02 -4.72 0.27
N GLY A 88 2.22 -4.21 -0.66
CA GLY A 88 2.65 -4.11 -2.05
C GLY A 88 1.71 -3.28 -2.91
N TYR A 89 1.97 -3.36 -4.21
CA TYR A 89 1.04 -2.90 -5.23
C TYR A 89 0.87 -3.98 -6.29
N HIS A 90 -0.17 -3.82 -7.11
CA HIS A 90 -0.33 -4.62 -8.32
C HIS A 90 -0.87 -3.78 -9.47
N TYR A 91 -0.57 -4.18 -10.70
CA TYR A 91 -1.29 -3.76 -11.89
C TYR A 91 -1.92 -4.98 -12.55
N ARG A 92 -3.03 -4.77 -13.26
CA ARG A 92 -3.77 -5.84 -13.93
C ARG A 92 -3.47 -5.74 -15.42
N LEU A 93 -3.30 -6.86 -16.10
CA LEU A 93 -2.96 -6.88 -17.54
C LEU A 93 -4.03 -6.24 -18.43
N TRP A 94 -5.27 -6.16 -17.96
CA TRP A 94 -6.39 -5.55 -18.68
C TRP A 94 -6.64 -4.09 -18.29
N ASP A 95 -5.95 -3.56 -17.29
CA ASP A 95 -6.04 -2.14 -16.94
C ASP A 95 -5.17 -1.31 -17.89
N HIS A 96 -5.44 0.00 -17.96
CA HIS A 96 -4.54 0.91 -18.66
C HIS A 96 -3.15 0.89 -18.02
N SER A 97 -2.08 0.93 -18.83
CA SER A 97 -0.68 0.81 -18.37
C SER A 97 -0.24 1.88 -17.37
N ASP A 98 -1.01 2.97 -17.27
CA ASP A 98 -0.75 4.08 -16.35
C ASP A 98 -1.35 3.87 -14.95
N ILE A 99 -2.07 2.77 -14.73
CA ILE A 99 -2.82 2.50 -13.50
C ILE A 99 -2.08 1.47 -12.63
N VAL A 100 -2.07 1.74 -11.32
CA VAL A 100 -1.64 0.81 -10.30
C VAL A 100 -2.65 0.77 -9.14
N TRP A 101 -2.72 -0.36 -8.46
CA TRP A 101 -3.57 -0.59 -7.30
C TRP A 101 -2.71 -0.87 -6.08
N SER A 102 -3.04 -0.26 -4.93
CA SER A 102 -2.53 -0.75 -3.66
C SER A 102 -2.93 -2.20 -3.50
N ALA A 103 -2.00 -3.05 -3.07
CA ALA A 103 -2.34 -4.39 -2.65
C ALA A 103 -2.79 -4.39 -1.18
N TRP A 104 -3.07 -5.59 -0.66
CA TRP A 104 -3.35 -5.81 0.75
C TRP A 104 -2.19 -5.37 1.65
N PHE A 105 -2.53 -5.16 2.91
CA PHE A 105 -1.61 -4.73 3.96
C PHE A 105 -1.85 -5.61 5.19
N VAL A 106 -0.76 -6.10 5.76
CA VAL A 106 -0.76 -6.80 7.04
C VAL A 106 0.41 -6.30 7.87
N ALA A 107 0.18 -6.13 9.16
CA ALA A 107 1.21 -5.73 10.10
C ALA A 107 1.10 -6.53 11.38
N ALA A 108 2.22 -6.67 12.08
CA ALA A 108 2.22 -7.29 13.39
C ALA A 108 1.22 -6.55 14.29
N PRO A 109 0.38 -7.26 15.07
CA PRO A 109 -0.62 -6.64 15.93
C PRO A 109 -0.02 -5.58 16.85
N HIS A 110 1.17 -5.86 17.39
CA HIS A 110 1.93 -5.00 18.30
C HIS A 110 2.75 -3.89 17.62
N ALA A 111 2.81 -3.84 16.28
CA ALA A 111 3.53 -2.76 15.60
C ALA A 111 2.89 -1.39 15.91
N PRO A 112 3.69 -0.36 16.26
CA PRO A 112 3.15 0.97 16.55
C PRO A 112 2.38 1.56 15.36
N ALA A 113 1.35 2.36 15.64
CA ALA A 113 0.50 2.97 14.60
C ALA A 113 1.30 3.74 13.54
N MET A 114 2.31 4.51 13.95
CA MET A 114 3.16 5.25 13.00
C MET A 114 4.02 4.32 12.14
N THR A 115 4.43 3.17 12.66
CA THR A 115 5.14 2.15 11.88
C THR A 115 4.20 1.52 10.85
N LYS A 116 2.96 1.18 11.25
CA LYS A 116 1.91 0.66 10.34
C LYS A 116 1.63 1.64 9.19
N LEU A 117 1.43 2.91 9.51
CA LEU A 117 1.24 3.96 8.51
C LEU A 117 2.49 4.17 7.64
N GLY A 118 3.68 4.12 8.22
CA GLY A 118 4.94 4.20 7.47
C GLY A 118 5.04 3.12 6.40
N MET A 119 4.65 1.88 6.72
CA MET A 119 4.65 0.77 5.76
C MET A 119 3.66 1.01 4.61
N ILE A 120 2.46 1.51 4.90
CA ILE A 120 1.46 1.86 3.88
C ILE A 120 1.96 3.01 2.99
N TYR A 121 2.52 4.07 3.59
CA TYR A 121 3.06 5.20 2.84
C TYR A 121 4.29 4.84 2.01
N ASN A 122 5.04 3.80 2.39
CA ASN A 122 6.15 3.30 1.60
C ASN A 122 5.70 2.86 0.20
N ASN A 123 4.52 2.25 0.05
CA ASN A 123 4.00 1.91 -1.28
C ASN A 123 3.79 3.16 -2.14
N MET A 124 3.23 4.22 -1.57
CA MET A 124 3.05 5.48 -2.29
C MET A 124 4.40 6.07 -2.69
N TYR A 125 5.37 6.08 -1.76
CA TYR A 125 6.73 6.54 -2.02
C TYR A 125 7.40 5.75 -3.16
N VAL A 126 7.30 4.43 -3.15
CA VAL A 126 7.84 3.57 -4.21
C VAL A 126 7.13 3.86 -5.55
N CYS A 127 5.81 3.96 -5.59
CA CYS A 127 5.09 4.29 -6.82
C CYS A 127 5.52 5.65 -7.39
N LEU A 128 5.74 6.65 -6.53
CA LEU A 128 6.18 7.98 -6.95
C LEU A 128 7.63 7.98 -7.47
N THR A 129 8.52 7.24 -6.82
CA THR A 129 9.97 7.35 -7.06
C THR A 129 10.56 6.27 -7.96
N GLN A 130 9.88 5.14 -8.14
CA GLN A 130 10.42 3.95 -8.81
C GLN A 130 9.51 3.39 -9.91
N THR A 131 8.39 4.05 -10.19
CA THR A 131 7.47 3.61 -11.26
C THR A 131 7.02 4.79 -12.12
N ARG A 132 6.46 4.47 -13.29
CA ARG A 132 5.87 5.45 -14.23
C ARG A 132 4.35 5.49 -14.18
N PHE A 133 3.70 4.82 -13.22
CA PHE A 133 2.26 4.89 -13.07
C PHE A 133 1.82 6.34 -12.82
N ARG A 134 0.71 6.73 -13.43
CA ARG A 134 0.11 8.07 -13.33
C ARG A 134 -1.06 8.12 -12.36
N THR A 135 -1.72 6.99 -12.12
CA THR A 135 -2.85 6.91 -11.20
C THR A 135 -2.70 5.71 -10.29
N MET A 136 -2.90 5.94 -8.99
CA MET A 136 -3.00 4.87 -8.00
C MET A 136 -4.42 4.79 -7.46
N TYR A 137 -4.99 3.59 -7.44
CA TYR A 137 -6.23 3.28 -6.74
C TYR A 137 -5.97 2.51 -5.45
N ILE A 138 -6.83 2.71 -4.47
CA ILE A 138 -6.77 2.02 -3.18
C ILE A 138 -8.18 1.55 -2.82
N GLU A 139 -8.33 0.24 -2.69
CA GLU A 139 -9.54 -0.40 -2.19
C GLU A 139 -9.48 -0.45 -0.65
N LEU A 140 -10.51 0.04 0.01
CA LEU A 140 -10.60 0.16 1.47
C LEU A 140 -11.95 -0.33 1.97
N LEU A 141 -12.00 -0.77 3.22
CA LEU A 141 -13.26 -0.86 3.95
C LEU A 141 -13.83 0.55 4.18
N GLY A 142 -15.13 0.70 3.94
CA GLY A 142 -15.83 1.98 4.06
C GLY A 142 -16.03 2.48 5.49
N ASN A 143 -16.65 3.66 5.58
CA ASN A 143 -16.95 4.31 6.86
C ASN A 143 -17.90 3.45 7.72
N GLY A 144 -17.65 3.39 9.03
CA GLY A 144 -18.43 2.56 9.96
C GLY A 144 -17.94 1.11 10.10
N THR A 145 -16.74 0.81 9.59
CA THR A 145 -16.01 -0.43 9.89
C THR A 145 -14.97 -0.22 10.99
N ASP A 146 -14.40 -1.29 11.54
CA ASP A 146 -13.34 -1.22 12.55
C ASP A 146 -11.99 -0.68 12.02
N SER A 147 -11.93 -0.28 10.74
CA SER A 147 -10.74 0.29 10.10
C SER A 147 -10.82 1.81 10.01
N ASN A 148 -9.80 2.50 10.52
CA ASN A 148 -9.69 3.96 10.46
C ASN A 148 -8.95 4.48 9.21
N ILE A 149 -8.45 3.59 8.33
CA ILE A 149 -7.64 3.97 7.17
C ILE A 149 -8.44 4.85 6.20
N TYR A 150 -9.73 4.56 5.99
CA TYR A 150 -10.62 5.40 5.19
C TYR A 150 -10.60 6.85 5.69
N SER A 151 -10.81 7.07 6.98
CA SER A 151 -10.86 8.42 7.57
C SER A 151 -9.50 9.12 7.49
N ILE A 152 -8.40 8.38 7.66
CA ILE A 152 -7.04 8.92 7.51
C ILE A 152 -6.83 9.41 6.08
N PHE A 153 -7.10 8.58 5.08
CA PHE A 153 -6.90 8.93 3.67
C PHE A 153 -7.83 10.03 3.20
N LYS A 154 -9.09 10.03 3.66
CA LYS A 154 -10.01 11.15 3.42
C LYS A 154 -9.47 12.46 3.99
N ALA A 155 -8.91 12.45 5.20
CA ALA A 155 -8.31 13.63 5.82
C ALA A 155 -7.02 14.10 5.10
N LEU A 156 -6.32 13.20 4.41
CA LEU A 156 -5.18 13.54 3.54
C LEU A 156 -5.61 14.04 2.15
N GLY A 157 -6.92 14.16 1.89
CA GLY A 157 -7.44 14.71 0.63
C GLY A 157 -7.53 13.70 -0.51
N LEU A 158 -7.39 12.39 -0.24
CA LEU A 158 -7.59 11.38 -1.28
C LEU A 158 -9.04 11.44 -1.80
N GLN A 159 -9.17 11.36 -3.12
CA GLN A 159 -10.47 11.42 -3.78
C GLN A 159 -11.15 10.05 -3.69
N GLU A 160 -12.33 10.01 -3.08
CA GLU A 160 -13.23 8.86 -3.21
C GLU A 160 -13.87 8.88 -4.60
N VAL A 161 -13.67 7.81 -5.37
CA VAL A 161 -14.18 7.70 -6.75
C VAL A 161 -15.31 6.69 -6.90
N ALA A 162 -15.44 5.76 -5.97
CA ALA A 162 -16.53 4.80 -5.93
C ALA A 162 -16.76 4.24 -4.52
N THR A 163 -18.02 3.87 -4.26
CA THR A 163 -18.42 3.12 -3.06
C THR A 163 -19.35 1.98 -3.48
N PHE A 164 -18.99 0.76 -3.11
CA PHE A 164 -19.72 -0.47 -3.38
C PHE A 164 -20.36 -0.96 -2.09
N ARG A 165 -21.69 -0.83 -2.01
CA ARG A 165 -22.43 -1.19 -0.81
C ARG A 165 -22.44 -2.70 -0.59
N HIS A 166 -22.21 -3.10 0.65
CA HIS A 166 -22.23 -4.48 1.11
C HIS A 166 -21.29 -5.42 0.35
N PHE A 167 -20.21 -4.88 -0.23
CA PHE A 167 -19.27 -5.65 -1.06
C PHE A 167 -18.60 -6.80 -0.28
N HIS A 168 -18.24 -6.56 0.98
CA HIS A 168 -17.66 -7.58 1.86
C HIS A 168 -18.71 -8.20 2.81
N GLY A 169 -20.00 -8.03 2.53
CA GLY A 169 -21.11 -8.50 3.34
C GLY A 169 -21.92 -7.37 3.98
N LYS A 170 -22.90 -7.74 4.81
CA LYS A 170 -23.86 -6.81 5.41
C LYS A 170 -23.14 -5.68 6.17
N ASN A 171 -23.42 -4.45 5.77
CA ASN A 171 -22.82 -3.21 6.30
C ASN A 171 -21.28 -3.14 6.20
N LYS A 172 -20.67 -3.88 5.26
CA LYS A 172 -19.23 -3.82 4.98
C LYS A 172 -19.01 -3.37 3.54
N ASP A 173 -19.05 -2.05 3.36
CA ASP A 173 -18.86 -1.42 2.06
C ASP A 173 -17.38 -1.45 1.65
N MET A 174 -17.13 -1.51 0.34
CA MET A 174 -15.81 -1.25 -0.23
C MET A 174 -15.80 0.16 -0.82
N VAL A 175 -14.78 0.95 -0.50
CA VAL A 175 -14.55 2.28 -1.03
C VAL A 175 -13.30 2.25 -1.89
N VAL A 176 -13.34 2.89 -3.05
CA VAL A 176 -12.17 3.09 -3.89
C VAL A 176 -11.74 4.55 -3.80
N MET A 177 -10.51 4.77 -3.35
CA MET A 177 -9.84 6.06 -3.34
C MET A 177 -8.81 6.15 -4.46
N LYS A 178 -8.61 7.36 -4.98
CA LYS A 178 -7.70 7.68 -6.08
C LYS A 178 -6.62 8.67 -5.62
N ILE A 179 -5.40 8.44 -6.09
CA ILE A 179 -4.27 9.38 -6.06
C ILE A 179 -3.85 9.65 -7.51
N ASP A 180 -3.71 10.93 -7.85
CA ASP A 180 -3.04 11.36 -9.08
C ASP A 180 -1.53 11.35 -8.83
N LEU A 181 -0.85 10.28 -9.26
CA LEU A 181 0.58 10.13 -9.04
C LEU A 181 1.37 11.09 -9.92
N ASP A 182 0.87 11.46 -11.10
CA ASP A 182 1.60 12.32 -12.03
C ASP A 182 1.69 13.75 -11.49
N ALA A 183 0.55 14.33 -11.10
CA ALA A 183 0.50 15.64 -10.45
C ALA A 183 1.27 15.64 -9.12
N LEU A 184 1.13 14.59 -8.31
CA LEU A 184 1.85 14.49 -7.03
C LEU A 184 3.36 14.39 -7.24
N ARG A 185 3.81 13.75 -8.33
CA ARG A 185 5.23 13.64 -8.69
C ARG A 185 5.81 14.99 -9.12
N GLU A 186 5.06 15.76 -9.90
CA GLU A 186 5.42 17.14 -10.27
C GLU A 186 5.58 18.02 -9.03
N PHE A 187 4.54 18.08 -8.21
CA PHE A 187 4.58 18.80 -6.94
C PHE A 187 5.76 18.36 -6.05
N SER A 188 6.02 17.05 -5.95
CA SER A 188 7.10 16.50 -5.11
C SER A 188 8.49 16.90 -5.59
N ARG A 189 8.71 17.05 -6.90
CA ARG A 189 9.99 17.54 -7.45
C ARG A 189 10.20 19.01 -7.11
N GLU A 190 9.18 19.82 -7.30
CA GLU A 190 9.25 21.27 -7.10
C GLU A 190 9.43 21.62 -5.61
N GLU A 191 8.62 21.04 -4.74
CA GLU A 191 8.57 21.41 -3.33
C GLU A 191 9.63 20.69 -2.48
N TYR A 192 9.98 19.44 -2.82
CA TYR A 192 10.86 18.60 -2.00
C TYR A 192 12.15 18.18 -2.69
N GLY A 193 12.36 18.54 -3.97
CA GLY A 193 13.52 18.08 -4.75
C GLY A 193 13.58 16.55 -4.88
N LEU A 194 12.43 15.87 -4.82
CA LEU A 194 12.41 14.40 -4.81
C LEU A 194 12.79 13.85 -6.18
N ASN A 195 13.80 12.96 -6.22
CA ASN A 195 14.16 12.27 -7.45
C ASN A 195 13.06 11.24 -7.81
N THR A 196 12.42 11.45 -8.94
CA THR A 196 11.29 10.65 -9.41
C THR A 196 11.51 10.24 -10.86
N LEU A 197 10.99 9.07 -11.27
CA LEU A 197 11.14 8.60 -12.64
C LEU A 197 10.25 9.40 -13.60
N TYR A 198 10.82 9.82 -14.73
CA TYR A 198 10.11 10.21 -15.95
C TYR A 198 10.29 9.12 -17.00
#